data_AF-A0A428YC31-F1
#
_entry.id   AF-A0A428YC31-F1
#
_cell.length_a   1.000
_cell.length_b   1.000
_cell.length_c   1.000
_cell.angle_alpha   90.00
_cell.angle_beta   90.00
_cell.angle_gamma   90.00
#
_symmetry.space_group_name_H-M   'P 1'
#
loop_
_entity.id
_entity.type
_entity.pdbx_description
1 polymer ?
#
loop_
_entity_poly.entity_id
_entity_poly.type
_entity_poly.pdbx_seq_one_letter_code
_entity_poly.pdbx_strand_id
1 'polypeptide(L)'
;MDPMPHDYDDPDDTGSDLSVGDPVLGKSRMLSRQCATCIFRPGNLMNLREGRLRDLIAETRAAQSFIVCHSTLPHFRYPQTQPAICRGFADRYSTQALQVIERMWGFVEVDPPSEQPEPSTVDPGQDAPQP
;
A
#
# COMPACT_ATOMS: atom_id res chain seq x y z
N MET A 1 -15.93 36.47 31.94
CA MET A 1 -16.07 35.06 31.57
C MET A 1 -15.26 34.89 30.30
N ASP A 2 -14.01 34.49 30.47
CA ASP A 2 -13.14 34.13 29.35
C ASP A 2 -13.69 32.85 28.68
N PRO A 3 -13.72 32.76 27.34
CA PRO A 3 -13.98 31.50 26.68
C PRO A 3 -12.76 30.58 26.82
N MET A 4 -12.99 29.42 27.44
CA MET A 4 -12.02 28.33 27.51
C MET A 4 -11.61 27.91 26.08
N PRO A 5 -10.31 27.73 25.78
CA PRO A 5 -9.91 27.02 24.57
C PRO A 5 -10.33 25.55 24.74
N HIS A 6 -11.23 25.11 23.86
CA HIS A 6 -11.52 23.69 23.72
C HIS A 6 -10.40 23.07 22.88
N ASP A 7 -9.36 22.62 23.56
CA ASP A 7 -8.42 21.63 23.05
C ASP A 7 -9.20 20.33 22.88
N TYR A 8 -9.87 20.17 21.73
CA TYR A 8 -10.31 18.86 21.27
C TYR A 8 -9.06 18.14 20.79
N ASP A 9 -8.33 17.50 21.72
CA ASP A 9 -7.56 16.31 21.39
C ASP A 9 -8.55 15.33 20.76
N ASP A 10 -8.38 15.04 19.47
CA ASP A 10 -9.10 14.02 18.74
C ASP A 10 -8.27 12.73 18.80
N PRO A 11 -8.57 11.78 19.72
CA PRO A 11 -7.83 10.53 19.85
C PRO A 11 -8.28 9.48 18.81
N ASP A 12 -8.51 9.87 17.56
CA ASP A 12 -8.85 8.95 16.47
C ASP A 12 -7.78 8.90 15.36
N ASP A 13 -6.50 9.13 15.73
CA ASP A 13 -5.33 8.79 14.89
C ASP A 13 -5.04 7.28 14.89
N THR A 14 -6.06 6.47 14.66
CA THR A 14 -5.92 5.06 14.25
C THR A 14 -6.15 4.88 12.74
N GLY A 15 -6.45 5.97 12.03
CA GLY A 15 -6.65 5.99 10.57
C GLY A 15 -5.36 6.12 9.74
N SER A 16 -4.20 6.34 10.36
CA SER A 16 -2.92 6.55 9.65
C SER A 16 -2.37 5.28 9.00
N ASP A 17 -2.69 4.11 9.54
CA ASP A 17 -2.00 2.86 9.19
C ASP A 17 -2.35 2.33 7.79
N LEU A 18 -3.49 2.73 7.22
CA LEU A 18 -3.92 2.31 5.86
C LEU A 18 -3.83 3.41 4.81
N SER A 19 -3.24 4.56 5.15
CA SER A 19 -3.11 5.67 4.21
C SER A 19 -2.21 5.32 3.03
N VAL A 20 -2.69 5.54 1.81
CA VAL A 20 -1.92 5.37 0.57
C VAL A 20 -1.30 6.69 0.09
N GLY A 21 -1.49 7.79 0.81
CA GLY A 21 -0.94 9.10 0.43
C GLY A 21 0.55 9.23 0.75
N ASP A 22 1.34 9.69 -0.21
CA ASP A 22 2.72 10.14 -0.04
C ASP A 22 2.74 11.61 0.36
N PRO A 23 3.05 11.94 1.63
CA PRO A 23 3.00 13.31 2.11
C PRO A 23 4.15 14.17 1.57
N VAL A 24 5.25 13.56 1.11
CA VAL A 24 6.42 14.28 0.57
C VAL A 24 6.15 14.70 -0.87
N LEU A 25 5.57 13.79 -1.66
CA LEU A 25 5.31 14.02 -3.08
C LEU A 25 3.92 14.63 -3.33
N GLY A 26 3.01 14.57 -2.36
CA GLY A 26 1.62 14.98 -2.52
C GLY A 26 0.84 14.07 -3.49
N LYS A 27 1.26 12.81 -3.64
CA LYS A 27 0.68 11.83 -4.59
C LYS A 27 0.11 10.62 -3.84
N SER A 28 -0.63 9.76 -4.52
CA SER A 28 -1.00 8.44 -3.96
C SER A 28 -0.03 7.36 -4.43
N ARG A 29 0.42 6.50 -3.51
CA ARG A 29 1.22 5.31 -3.82
C ARG A 29 0.38 4.27 -4.55
N MET A 30 0.91 3.74 -5.64
CA MET A 30 0.36 2.59 -6.34
C MET A 30 1.50 1.61 -6.64
N LEU A 31 1.26 0.30 -6.52
CA LEU A 31 2.29 -0.65 -6.92
C LEU A 31 2.58 -0.54 -8.43
N SER A 32 3.86 -0.54 -8.80
CA SER A 32 4.33 -0.50 -10.19
C SER A 32 3.91 -1.73 -11.00
N ARG A 33 3.73 -2.87 -10.30
CA ARG A 33 3.37 -4.18 -10.88
C ARG A 33 2.56 -5.01 -9.87
N GLN A 34 1.91 -6.07 -10.35
CA GLN A 34 1.22 -7.01 -9.46
C GLN A 34 2.21 -7.72 -8.53
N CYS A 35 1.99 -7.68 -7.22
CA CYS A 35 2.81 -8.37 -6.21
C CYS A 35 2.81 -9.90 -6.39
N ALA A 36 3.73 -10.60 -5.71
CA ALA A 36 3.97 -12.03 -5.93
C ALA A 36 2.72 -12.90 -5.68
N THR A 37 1.95 -12.61 -4.63
CA THR A 37 0.71 -13.32 -4.28
C THR A 37 -0.54 -12.52 -4.63
N CYS A 38 -0.48 -11.66 -5.67
CA CYS A 38 -1.61 -10.82 -6.04
C CYS A 38 -2.91 -11.62 -6.23
N ILE A 39 -4.01 -11.15 -5.64
CA ILE A 39 -5.35 -11.77 -5.75
C ILE A 39 -5.88 -11.84 -7.19
N PHE A 40 -5.28 -11.10 -8.11
CA PHE A 40 -5.62 -11.09 -9.54
C PHE A 40 -4.67 -11.94 -10.42
N ARG A 41 -3.64 -12.57 -9.83
CA ARG A 41 -2.84 -13.57 -10.54
C ARG A 41 -3.62 -14.89 -10.63
N PRO A 42 -3.41 -15.68 -11.70
CA PRO A 42 -3.97 -17.03 -11.79
C PRO A 42 -3.55 -17.90 -10.60
N GLY A 43 -4.42 -18.82 -10.18
CA GLY A 43 -4.09 -19.86 -9.20
C GLY A 43 -4.46 -19.57 -7.74
N ASN A 44 -5.19 -18.50 -7.43
CA ASN A 44 -5.65 -18.18 -6.07
C ASN A 44 -4.52 -18.20 -5.01
N LEU A 45 -3.45 -17.46 -5.26
CA LEU A 45 -2.21 -17.50 -4.47
C LEU A 45 -2.36 -17.07 -3.00
N MET A 46 -3.50 -16.45 -2.65
CA MET A 46 -3.87 -16.05 -1.29
C MET A 46 -4.83 -17.03 -0.61
N ASN A 47 -5.15 -18.17 -1.25
CA ASN A 47 -6.07 -19.19 -0.75
C ASN A 47 -7.43 -18.60 -0.33
N LEU A 48 -7.97 -17.67 -1.13
CA LEU A 48 -9.26 -17.06 -0.87
C LEU A 48 -10.36 -18.12 -0.93
N ARG A 49 -11.35 -18.00 -0.04
CA ARG A 49 -12.59 -18.79 -0.12
C ARG A 49 -13.26 -18.52 -1.46
N GLU A 50 -13.99 -19.53 -1.96
CA GLU A 50 -14.78 -19.39 -3.18
C GLU A 50 -15.70 -18.16 -3.11
N GLY A 51 -15.77 -17.41 -4.21
CA GLY A 51 -16.55 -16.18 -4.29
C GLY A 51 -15.95 -14.95 -3.60
N ARG A 52 -15.01 -15.10 -2.66
CA ARG A 52 -14.52 -13.95 -1.85
C ARG A 52 -13.91 -12.83 -2.70
N LEU A 53 -13.14 -13.17 -3.73
CA LEU A 53 -12.57 -12.16 -4.64
C LEU A 53 -13.67 -11.38 -5.37
N ARG A 54 -14.70 -12.08 -5.87
CA ARG A 54 -15.84 -11.47 -6.56
C ARG A 54 -16.59 -10.51 -5.64
N ASP A 55 -16.81 -10.92 -4.40
CA ASP A 55 -17.51 -10.10 -3.41
C ASP A 55 -16.69 -8.84 -3.06
N LEU A 56 -15.37 -9.00 -2.81
CA LEU A 56 -14.47 -7.87 -2.56
C LEU A 56 -14.50 -6.85 -3.72
N ILE A 57 -14.41 -7.32 -4.97
CA ILE A 57 -14.48 -6.46 -6.15
C ILE A 57 -15.82 -5.72 -6.20
N ALA A 58 -16.94 -6.43 -5.95
CA ALA A 58 -18.27 -5.84 -5.97
C ALA A 58 -18.41 -4.75 -4.89
N GLU A 59 -17.98 -5.04 -3.66
CA GLU A 59 -17.96 -4.11 -2.52
C GLU A 59 -17.13 -2.86 -2.85
N THR A 60 -15.87 -3.03 -3.30
CA THR A 60 -14.98 -1.90 -3.60
C THR A 60 -15.53 -1.03 -4.74
N ARG A 61 -16.12 -1.64 -5.78
CA ARG A 61 -16.73 -0.91 -6.88
C ARG A 61 -17.98 -0.17 -6.45
N ALA A 62 -18.84 -0.77 -5.64
CA ALA A 62 -20.02 -0.09 -5.11
C ALA A 62 -19.62 1.15 -4.27
N ALA A 63 -18.55 1.03 -3.48
CA ALA A 63 -17.98 2.13 -2.70
C ALA A 63 -17.20 3.16 -3.53
N GLN A 64 -17.03 2.95 -4.85
CA GLN A 64 -16.27 3.82 -5.74
C GLN A 64 -14.82 4.09 -5.28
N SER A 65 -14.24 3.10 -4.60
CA SER A 65 -12.93 3.18 -3.95
C SER A 65 -11.88 2.32 -4.67
N PHE A 66 -10.78 2.00 -4.01
CA PHE A 66 -9.71 1.14 -4.47
C PHE A 66 -9.37 0.06 -3.42
N ILE A 67 -8.62 -0.96 -3.83
CA ILE A 67 -8.09 -1.98 -2.92
C ILE A 67 -6.68 -1.58 -2.52
N VAL A 68 -6.40 -1.53 -1.21
CA VAL A 68 -5.02 -1.46 -0.69
C VAL A 68 -4.34 -2.81 -0.90
N CYS A 69 -3.11 -2.83 -1.38
CA CYS A 69 -2.39 -4.07 -1.63
C CYS A 69 -2.11 -4.82 -0.31
N HIS A 70 -2.42 -6.11 -0.27
CA HIS A 70 -2.20 -6.93 0.93
C HIS A 70 -0.72 -7.08 1.30
N SER A 71 0.20 -6.98 0.32
CA SER A 71 1.63 -7.05 0.60
C SER A 71 2.17 -5.79 1.27
N THR A 72 1.38 -4.71 1.30
CA THR A 72 1.72 -3.44 1.93
C THR A 72 0.79 -3.14 3.11
N LEU A 73 -0.01 -4.12 3.57
CA LEU A 73 -0.80 -3.93 4.77
C LEU A 73 0.13 -3.93 5.99
N PRO A 74 -0.08 -3.01 6.93
CA PRO A 74 0.59 -3.01 8.22
C PRO A 74 0.43 -4.36 8.92
N HIS A 75 1.46 -4.76 9.67
CA HIS A 75 1.50 -6.01 10.43
C HIS A 75 1.41 -7.32 9.63
N PHE A 76 1.48 -7.26 8.30
CA PHE A 76 1.59 -8.46 7.49
C PHE A 76 3.06 -8.90 7.37
N ARG A 77 3.59 -9.01 6.14
CA ARG A 77 4.95 -9.51 5.91
C ARG A 77 6.02 -8.43 6.03
N TYR A 78 5.69 -7.16 5.80
CA TYR A 78 6.66 -6.06 5.72
C TYR A 78 6.17 -4.86 6.54
N PRO A 79 6.39 -4.84 7.86
CA PRO A 79 5.80 -3.83 8.75
C PRO A 79 6.30 -2.41 8.48
N GLN A 80 7.44 -2.25 7.82
CA GLN A 80 7.99 -0.94 7.42
C GLN A 80 7.49 -0.47 6.06
N THR A 81 6.72 -1.29 5.33
CA THR A 81 6.21 -0.92 4.00
C THR A 81 4.96 -0.07 4.14
N GLN A 82 4.99 1.10 3.53
CA GLN A 82 3.84 2.01 3.48
C GLN A 82 2.73 1.44 2.60
N PRO A 83 1.44 1.60 2.96
CA PRO A 83 0.32 1.12 2.15
C PRO A 83 0.33 1.71 0.74
N ALA A 84 0.02 0.87 -0.25
CA ALA A 84 -0.09 1.27 -1.64
C ALA A 84 -1.33 0.67 -2.31
N ILE A 85 -1.85 1.36 -3.32
CA ILE A 85 -2.97 0.89 -4.13
C ILE A 85 -2.56 -0.38 -4.90
N CYS A 86 -3.44 -1.38 -4.89
CA CYS A 86 -3.26 -2.65 -5.58
C CYS A 86 -3.26 -2.46 -7.11
N ARG A 87 -2.11 -2.70 -7.73
CA ARG A 87 -1.95 -2.63 -9.19
C ARG A 87 -2.95 -3.49 -9.95
N GLY A 88 -3.16 -4.73 -9.48
CA GLY A 88 -4.07 -5.68 -10.15
C GLY A 88 -5.52 -5.22 -10.19
N PHE A 89 -5.97 -4.44 -9.19
CA PHE A 89 -7.30 -3.83 -9.19
C PHE A 89 -7.35 -2.62 -10.13
N ALA A 90 -6.37 -1.71 -10.01
CA ALA A 90 -6.29 -0.49 -10.83
C ALA A 90 -6.18 -0.79 -12.34
N ASP A 91 -5.49 -1.88 -12.73
CA ASP A 91 -5.41 -2.32 -14.13
C ASP A 91 -6.76 -2.77 -14.71
N ARG A 92 -7.71 -3.18 -13.86
CA ARG A 92 -8.97 -3.84 -14.28
C ARG A 92 -10.20 -2.96 -14.10
N TYR A 93 -10.15 -2.01 -13.18
CA TYR A 93 -11.31 -1.22 -12.77
C TYR A 93 -10.97 0.26 -12.67
N SER A 94 -11.85 1.10 -13.22
CA SER A 94 -11.82 2.55 -13.06
C SER A 94 -12.95 2.95 -12.11
N THR A 95 -12.60 3.38 -10.90
CA THR A 95 -13.52 3.90 -9.88
C THR A 95 -13.35 5.41 -9.72
N GLN A 96 -14.33 6.11 -9.12
CA GLN A 96 -14.21 7.56 -8.92
C GLN A 96 -12.97 7.93 -8.10
N ALA A 97 -12.61 7.20 -7.05
CA ALA A 97 -11.39 7.48 -6.28
C ALA A 97 -10.12 7.44 -7.17
N LEU A 98 -9.95 6.39 -7.99
CA LEU A 98 -8.79 6.28 -8.89
C LEU A 98 -8.77 7.43 -9.91
N GLN A 99 -9.93 7.76 -10.46
CA GLN A 99 -10.12 8.84 -11.41
C GLN A 99 -9.84 10.23 -10.84
N VAL A 100 -10.18 10.47 -9.56
CA VAL A 100 -9.90 11.73 -8.88
C VAL A 100 -8.40 11.83 -8.60
N ILE A 101 -7.78 10.77 -8.08
CA ILE A 101 -6.33 10.74 -7.82
C ILE A 101 -5.54 11.03 -9.11
N GLU A 102 -5.88 10.34 -10.20
CA GLU A 102 -5.21 10.48 -11.50
C GLU A 102 -5.27 11.92 -12.03
N ARG A 103 -6.41 12.61 -11.85
CA ARG A 103 -6.62 13.97 -12.37
C ARG A 103 -6.03 15.08 -11.50
N MET A 104 -5.92 14.85 -10.19
CA MET A 104 -5.49 15.90 -9.26
C MET A 104 -3.97 15.96 -9.11
N TRP A 105 -3.34 14.84 -8.72
CA TRP A 105 -1.90 14.79 -8.40
C TRP A 105 -1.18 13.60 -9.06
N GLY A 106 -1.93 12.58 -9.47
CA GLY A 106 -1.40 11.36 -10.06
C GLY A 106 -0.84 10.38 -9.02
N PHE A 107 -0.29 9.29 -9.53
CA PHE A 107 0.31 8.24 -8.72
C PHE A 107 1.83 8.40 -8.62
N VAL A 108 2.39 7.98 -7.48
CA VAL A 108 3.78 7.55 -7.39
C VAL A 108 3.80 6.04 -7.47
N GLU A 109 4.48 5.50 -8.48
CA GLU A 109 4.67 4.06 -8.60
C GLU A 109 5.76 3.59 -7.64
N VAL A 110 5.44 2.60 -6.82
CA VAL A 110 6.38 1.97 -5.88
C VAL A 110 6.48 0.49 -6.19
N ASP A 111 7.68 -0.09 -6.10
CA ASP A 111 7.82 -1.51 -6.35
C ASP A 111 7.11 -2.34 -5.27
N PRO A 112 6.48 -3.48 -5.63
CA PRO A 112 6.01 -4.42 -4.63
C PRO A 112 7.18 -4.79 -3.72
N PRO A 113 6.95 -4.88 -2.40
CA PRO A 113 7.96 -5.40 -1.52
C PRO A 113 8.27 -6.84 -1.96
N SER A 114 9.44 -7.02 -2.59
CA SER A 114 10.10 -8.31 -2.63
C SER A 114 10.44 -8.69 -1.19
N GLU A 115 10.71 -9.97 -0.93
CA GLU A 115 11.57 -10.31 0.20
C GLU A 115 12.86 -9.54 -0.07
N GLN A 116 13.02 -8.33 0.49
CA GLN A 116 14.25 -7.59 0.30
C GLN A 116 15.34 -8.48 0.89
N PRO A 117 16.42 -8.80 0.16
CA PRO A 117 17.59 -9.32 0.84
C PRO A 117 17.89 -8.30 1.93
N GLU A 118 18.02 -8.77 3.17
CA GLU A 118 18.48 -7.93 4.27
C GLU A 118 19.67 -7.09 3.77
N PRO A 119 19.78 -5.82 4.15
CA PRO A 119 20.93 -5.02 3.74
C PRO A 119 22.17 -5.85 4.08
N SER A 120 22.88 -6.33 3.05
CA SER A 120 24.14 -7.03 3.26
C SER A 120 24.98 -6.07 4.08
N THR A 121 25.23 -6.44 5.33
CA THR A 121 26.32 -5.86 6.10
C THR A 121 27.55 -6.08 5.23
N VAL A 122 27.92 -5.04 4.51
CA VAL A 122 29.23 -4.91 3.90
C VAL A 122 30.17 -4.95 5.10
N ASP A 123 30.76 -6.11 5.34
CA ASP A 123 31.83 -6.26 6.31
C ASP A 123 33.01 -5.41 5.81
N PRO A 124 33.43 -4.34 6.50
CA PRO A 124 34.54 -3.50 6.06
C PRO A 124 35.91 -4.19 6.20
N GLY A 125 35.98 -5.50 6.48
CA GLY A 125 37.18 -6.17 6.94
C GLY A 125 37.93 -7.06 5.94
N GLN A 126 37.62 -7.06 4.64
CA GLN A 126 38.32 -7.91 3.67
C GLN A 126 38.99 -7.13 2.54
N ASP A 127 39.88 -6.21 2.91
CA ASP A 127 40.97 -5.78 2.03
C ASP A 127 42.23 -5.48 2.87
N ALA A 128 42.85 -6.54 3.37
CA ALA A 128 44.20 -6.48 3.91
C ALA A 128 45.10 -7.33 2.99
N PRO A 129 46.06 -6.75 2.27
CA PRO A 129 47.04 -7.54 1.52
C PRO A 129 47.89 -8.33 2.52
N GLN A 130 47.92 -9.66 2.36
CA GLN A 130 48.82 -10.52 3.13
C GLN A 130 50.28 -10.31 2.69
N PRO A 131 51.25 -10.36 3.62
CA PRO A 131 52.68 -10.15 3.35
C PRO A 131 53.33 -11.31 2.56
#